data_AF-A0A5D0IWA6-F1
#
_entry.id   AF-A0A5D0IWA6-F1
#
_cell.length_a   1.000
_cell.length_b   1.000
_cell.length_c   1.000
_cell.angle_alpha   90.00
_cell.angle_beta   90.00
_cell.angle_gamma   90.00
#
_symmetry.space_group_name_H-M   'P 1'
#
loop_
_entity.id
_entity.type
_entity.pdbx_description
1 polymer ?
#
loop_
_entity_poly.entity_id
_entity_poly.type
_entity_poly.pdbx_seq_one_letter_code
_entity_poly.pdbx_strand_id
1 'polypeptide(L)' 'YSKQFNAIELNATFYRIFPAEQFAKWYDKTPANFKFFPKLNQEISHWKRLNDTKEVVEHYLYNASNLKEKL' A
#
# COMPACT_ATOMS: atom_id res chain seq x y z
N TYR A 1 17.09 4.09 2.98
CA TYR A 1 16.18 4.58 1.93
C TYR A 1 15.47 5.87 2.34
N SER A 2 14.58 5.87 3.34
CA SER A 2 13.81 7.05 3.78
C SER A 2 14.63 8.23 4.36
N LYS A 3 15.92 8.03 4.62
CA LYS A 3 16.87 9.11 4.98
C LYS A 3 17.50 9.79 3.75
N GLN A 4 17.41 9.18 2.57
CA GLN A 4 18.02 9.65 1.32
C GLN A 4 16.96 10.09 0.29
N PHE A 5 15.80 9.42 0.29
CA PHE A 5 14.67 9.74 -0.56
C PHE A 5 13.44 10.03 0.29
N ASN A 6 12.56 10.89 -0.22
CA ASN A 6 11.30 11.28 0.42
C ASN A 6 10.09 10.48 -0.08
N ALA A 7 10.26 9.53 -1.02
CA ALA A 7 9.16 8.72 -1.51
C ALA A 7 9.61 7.32 -1.95
N ILE A 8 8.69 6.36 -1.95
CA ILE A 8 8.92 5.01 -2.49
C ILE A 8 7.67 4.45 -3.19
N GLU A 9 7.88 3.80 -4.34
CA GLU A 9 6.89 2.91 -4.93
C GLU A 9 7.01 1.50 -4.32
N LEU A 10 5.95 1.00 -3.69
CA LEU A 10 5.96 -0.33 -3.09
C LEU A 10 5.46 -1.37 -4.09
N ASN A 11 6.39 -2.04 -4.77
CA ASN A 11 6.07 -3.18 -5.64
C ASN A 11 5.65 -4.44 -4.85
N ALA A 12 6.01 -4.56 -3.57
CA ALA A 12 5.63 -5.71 -2.76
C ALA A 12 4.11 -5.86 -2.62
N THR A 13 3.36 -4.76 -2.61
CA THR A 13 1.89 -4.77 -2.48
C THR A 13 1.18 -5.30 -3.72
N PHE A 14 1.85 -5.27 -4.88
CA PHE A 14 1.38 -5.88 -6.11
C PHE A 14 1.19 -7.40 -5.94
N TYR A 15 2.11 -8.06 -5.25
CA TYR A 15 2.09 -9.53 -5.06
C TYR A 15 1.40 -9.98 -3.78
N ARG A 16 1.34 -9.13 -2.75
CA ARG A 16 0.80 -9.49 -1.43
C ARG A 16 0.00 -8.35 -0.81
N ILE A 17 -1.17 -8.67 -0.27
CA ILE A 17 -1.87 -7.77 0.66
C ILE A 17 -1.25 -7.95 2.05
N PHE A 18 -0.62 -6.89 2.57
CA PHE A 18 -0.06 -6.87 3.92
C PHE A 18 -1.13 -6.47 4.94
N PRO A 19 -1.04 -6.92 6.20
CA PRO A 19 -1.98 -6.50 7.24
C PRO A 19 -1.79 -5.01 7.59
N ALA A 20 -2.86 -4.37 8.07
CA ALA A 20 -2.88 -2.98 8.54
C ALA A 20 -1.71 -2.62 9.46
N GLU A 21 -1.37 -3.51 10.40
CA GLU A 21 -0.24 -3.36 11.33
C GLU A 21 1.10 -3.14 10.63
N GLN A 22 1.30 -3.76 9.47
CA GLN A 22 2.53 -3.63 8.71
C GLN A 22 2.64 -2.24 8.06
N PHE A 23 1.52 -1.71 7.56
CA PHE A 23 1.45 -0.35 7.02
C PHE A 23 1.65 0.70 8.13
N ALA A 24 1.04 0.50 9.30
CA ALA A 24 1.27 1.37 10.46
C ALA A 24 2.76 1.39 10.88
N LYS A 25 3.40 0.21 10.93
CA LYS A 25 4.86 0.12 11.19
C LYS A 25 5.70 0.87 10.15
N TRP A 26 5.32 0.87 8.88
CA TRP A 26 6.02 1.65 7.84
C TRP A 26 5.80 3.15 7.99
N TYR A 27 4.57 3.54 8.33
CA TYR A 27 4.23 4.92 8.65
C TYR A 27 5.10 5.45 9.80
N ASP A 28 5.20 4.72 10.92
CA ASP A 28 5.97 5.15 12.09
C ASP A 28 7.48 5.21 11.84
N LYS A 29 8.00 4.36 10.95
CA LYS A 29 9.43 4.25 10.64
C LYS A 29 9.95 5.24 9.60
N THR A 30 9.08 6.03 8.98
CA THR A 30 9.46 7.00 7.94
C THR A 30 9.27 8.44 8.41
N PRO A 31 10.06 9.42 7.91
CA PRO A 31 9.86 10.84 8.22
C PRO A 31 8.45 11.34 7.91
N ALA A 32 8.04 12.44 8.51
CA ALA A 32 6.70 13.02 8.33
C ALA A 32 6.39 13.40 6.87
N ASN A 33 7.40 13.88 6.13
CA ASN A 33 7.28 14.28 4.73
C ASN A 33 7.51 13.13 3.73
N PHE A 34 7.56 11.88 4.20
CA PHE A 34 7.77 10.73 3.33
C PHE A 34 6.47 10.28 2.67
N LYS A 35 6.52 9.88 1.39
CA LYS A 35 5.36 9.44 0.60
C LYS A 35 5.46 7.99 0.13
N PHE A 36 4.36 7.27 0.23
CA PHE A 36 4.26 5.89 -0.23
C PHE A 36 3.34 5.78 -1.42
N PHE A 37 3.77 5.07 -2.45
CA PHE A 37 3.00 4.76 -3.63
C PHE A 37 2.84 3.23 -3.76
N PRO A 38 1.95 2.61 -2.97
CA PRO A 38 1.76 1.16 -3.03
C PRO A 38 1.05 0.76 -4.32
N LYS A 39 1.62 -0.20 -5.06
CA LYS A 39 0.96 -0.73 -6.25
C LYS A 39 -0.29 -1.50 -5.87
N LEU A 40 -1.34 -1.28 -6.66
CA LEU A 40 -2.58 -2.04 -6.58
C LEU A 40 -2.28 -3.54 -6.74
N ASN A 41 -2.91 -4.38 -5.92
CA ASN A 41 -2.67 -5.82 -5.94
C ASN A 41 -2.99 -6.42 -7.32
N GLN A 42 -2.20 -7.39 -7.77
CA GLN A 42 -2.35 -8.06 -9.06
C GLN A 42 -3.67 -8.84 -9.17
N GLU A 43 -4.24 -9.29 -8.04
CA GLU A 43 -5.57 -9.90 -8.04
C GLU A 43 -6.60 -8.93 -8.63
N ILE A 44 -6.51 -7.65 -8.28
CA ILE A 44 -7.45 -6.60 -8.72
C ILE A 44 -7.21 -6.27 -10.19
N SER A 45 -5.97 -5.94 -10.55
CA SER A 45 -5.64 -5.38 -11.87
C SER A 45 -5.39 -6.42 -12.96
N HIS A 46 -4.78 -7.56 -12.63
CA HIS A 46 -4.32 -8.55 -13.62
C HIS A 46 -5.20 -9.79 -13.66
N TRP A 47 -5.55 -10.36 -12.51
CA TRP A 47 -6.32 -11.62 -12.46
C TRP A 47 -7.81 -11.37 -12.69
N LYS A 48 -8.43 -10.51 -11.87
CA LYS A 48 -9.84 -10.14 -12.01
C LYS A 48 -10.08 -9.08 -13.08
N ARG A 49 -9.02 -8.37 -13.51
CA ARG A 49 -9.08 -7.30 -14.53
C ARG A 49 -10.20 -6.29 -14.23
N LEU A 50 -10.28 -5.89 -12.96
CA LEU A 50 -11.28 -4.95 -12.41
C LEU A 50 -12.73 -5.48 -12.34
N ASN A 51 -13.02 -6.73 -12.71
CA ASN A 51 -14.35 -7.33 -12.58
C ASN A 51 -14.54 -7.96 -11.19
N ASP A 52 -15.69 -7.71 -10.55
CA ASP A 52 -16.04 -8.30 -9.24
C ASP A 52 -14.95 -8.14 -8.17
N THR A 53 -14.33 -6.95 -8.13
CA THR A 53 -13.17 -6.66 -7.28
C THR A 53 -13.52 -5.96 -5.95
N LYS A 54 -14.79 -5.69 -5.68
CA LYS A 54 -15.21 -4.85 -4.54
C LYS A 54 -14.60 -5.30 -3.21
N GLU A 55 -14.75 -6.56 -2.84
CA GLU A 55 -14.26 -7.07 -1.55
C GLU A 55 -12.73 -7.02 -1.42
N VAL A 56 -12.01 -7.37 -2.49
CA VAL A 56 -10.53 -7.34 -2.48
C VAL A 56 -10.01 -5.90 -2.47
N VAL A 57 -10.71 -4.97 -3.14
CA VAL A 57 -10.39 -3.54 -3.09
C VAL A 57 -10.63 -2.99 -1.68
N GLU A 58 -11.77 -3.29 -1.05
CA GLU A 58 -12.08 -2.87 0.31
C GLU A 58 -11.05 -3.42 1.31
N HIS A 59 -10.69 -4.70 1.20
CA HIS A 59 -9.66 -5.31 2.03
C HIS A 59 -8.27 -4.67 1.80
N TYR A 60 -7.90 -4.40 0.56
CA TYR A 60 -6.65 -3.72 0.24
C TYR A 60 -6.61 -2.29 0.82
N LEU A 61 -7.67 -1.51 0.63
CA LEU A 61 -7.78 -0.14 1.13
C LEU A 61 -7.83 -0.08 2.66
N TYR A 62 -8.54 -1.00 3.31
CA TYR A 62 -8.55 -1.11 4.77
C TYR A 62 -7.12 -1.23 5.33
N ASN A 63 -6.28 -2.05 4.70
CA ASN A 63 -4.89 -2.20 5.10
C ASN A 63 -4.03 -0.99 4.73
N ALA A 64 -4.06 -0.54 3.47
CA ALA A 64 -3.18 0.50 2.95
C ALA A 64 -3.48 1.91 3.53
N SER A 65 -4.73 2.18 3.92
CA SER A 65 -5.14 3.47 4.52
C SER A 65 -4.44 3.79 5.84
N ASN A 66 -3.79 2.81 6.47
CA ASN A 66 -2.94 3.03 7.66
C ASN A 66 -1.67 3.84 7.37
N LEU A 67 -1.38 4.14 6.09
CA LEU A 67 -0.37 5.12 5.70
C LEU A 67 -0.84 6.58 5.86
N LYS A 68 -2.12 6.81 6.12
CA LYS A 68 -2.71 8.13 6.47
C LYS A 68 -2.25 9.23 5.50
N GLU A 69 -1.73 10.34 6.01
CA GLU A 69 -1.26 11.48 5.24
C GLU A 69 0.03 11.21 4.45
N LYS A 70 0.69 10.06 4.68
CA LYS A 70 1.86 9.61 3.89
C LYS A 70 1.47 8.79 2.66
N LEU A 71 0.18 8.47 2.52
CA LEU A 71 -0.38 7.94 1.28
C LEU A 71 -0.48 9.04 0.20
#